data_AF-A0A7K4FSG6-F1
#
_entry.id   AF-A0A7K4FSG6-F1
#
_cell.length_a   1.000
_cell.length_b   1.000
_cell.length_c   1.000
_cell.angle_alpha   90.00
_cell.angle_beta   90.00
_cell.angle_gamma   90.00
#
_symmetry.space_group_name_H-M   'P 1'
#
loop_
_entity.id
_entity.type
_entity.pdbx_description
1 polymer ?
#
loop_
_entity_poly.entity_id
_entity_poly.type
_entity_poly.pdbx_seq_one_letter_code
_entity_poly.pdbx_strand_id
1 'polypeptide(L)'
;MLSDKDTTESLKSVLDMIKTMNKIGILDPIKGMLSDEETMGKIMGGLVNDFTMSVLSNWNNITKDLGKLNLENFKYYVHLINSIGEAISTEKVKPVGLGGLLSALRDPEVQKGLGVVIDILKKIGQNYKS
;
A
#
# COMPACT_ATOMS: atom_id res chain seq x y z
N MET A 1 -21.67 -40.67 -5.25
CA MET A 1 -21.28 -39.24 -5.32
C MET A 1 -20.45 -38.79 -4.12
N LEU A 2 -20.66 -39.28 -2.89
CA LEU A 2 -19.82 -38.92 -1.72
C LEU A 2 -18.71 -39.94 -1.37
N SER A 3 -18.57 -41.02 -2.15
CA SER A 3 -17.60 -42.11 -1.89
C SER A 3 -16.41 -42.11 -2.85
N ASP A 4 -16.33 -41.10 -3.71
CA ASP A 4 -15.15 -40.90 -4.56
C ASP A 4 -14.00 -40.40 -3.69
N LYS A 5 -12.80 -40.96 -3.87
CA LYS A 5 -11.65 -40.69 -2.99
C LYS A 5 -11.26 -39.21 -3.03
N ASP A 6 -11.29 -38.61 -4.21
CA ASP A 6 -10.94 -37.20 -4.43
C ASP A 6 -11.94 -36.26 -3.75
N THR A 7 -13.23 -36.60 -3.81
CA THR A 7 -14.29 -35.87 -3.10
C THR A 7 -14.11 -35.96 -1.59
N THR A 8 -13.70 -37.14 -1.09
CA THR A 8 -13.48 -37.39 0.34
C THR A 8 -12.25 -36.63 0.86
N GLU A 9 -11.17 -36.59 0.10
CA GLU A 9 -9.95 -35.83 0.44
C GLU A 9 -10.21 -34.32 0.44
N SER A 10 -10.95 -33.81 -0.55
CA SER A 10 -11.35 -32.40 -0.61
C SER A 10 -12.21 -31.98 0.59
N LEU A 11 -13.19 -32.81 0.96
CA LEU A 11 -14.01 -32.61 2.16
C LEU A 11 -13.17 -32.61 3.45
N LYS A 12 -12.22 -33.53 3.55
CA LYS A 12 -11.31 -33.60 4.69
C LYS A 12 -10.47 -32.33 4.81
N SER A 13 -9.96 -31.79 3.70
CA SER A 13 -9.21 -30.53 3.68
C SER A 13 -10.04 -29.35 4.17
N VAL A 14 -11.31 -29.24 3.73
CA VAL A 14 -12.22 -28.17 4.19
C VAL A 14 -12.52 -28.31 5.68
N LEU A 15 -12.77 -29.54 6.15
CA LEU A 15 -13.00 -29.80 7.57
C LEU A 15 -11.77 -29.48 8.43
N ASP A 16 -10.58 -29.83 7.97
CA ASP A 16 -9.34 -29.52 8.68
C ASP A 16 -9.03 -28.02 8.67
N MET A 17 -9.39 -27.29 7.62
CA MET A 17 -9.37 -25.82 7.60
C MET A 17 -10.32 -25.25 8.65
N ILE A 18 -11.58 -25.68 8.69
CA ILE A 18 -12.57 -25.22 9.69
C ILE A 18 -12.09 -25.54 11.11
N LYS A 19 -11.54 -26.74 11.35
CA LYS A 19 -10.94 -27.10 12.65
C LYS A 19 -9.78 -26.18 13.01
N THR A 20 -8.92 -25.85 12.05
CA THR A 20 -7.78 -24.95 12.27
C THR A 20 -8.27 -23.55 12.64
N MET A 21 -9.23 -23.01 11.89
CA MET A 21 -9.86 -21.72 12.16
C MET A 21 -10.52 -21.68 13.55
N ASN A 22 -11.17 -22.77 13.94
CA ASN A 22 -11.74 -22.92 15.28
C ASN A 22 -10.64 -22.97 16.36
N LYS A 23 -9.57 -23.73 16.13
CA LYS A 23 -8.44 -23.89 17.07
C LYS A 23 -7.70 -22.59 17.34
N ILE A 24 -7.52 -21.74 16.33
CA ILE A 24 -6.86 -20.43 16.48
C ILE A 24 -7.84 -19.31 16.87
N GLY A 25 -9.11 -19.64 17.13
CA GLY A 25 -10.10 -18.69 17.64
C GLY A 25 -10.60 -17.67 16.63
N ILE A 26 -10.36 -17.84 15.33
CA ILE A 26 -10.83 -16.90 14.29
C ILE A 26 -12.22 -17.23 13.75
N LEU A 27 -12.72 -18.45 14.02
CA LEU A 27 -14.02 -18.88 13.51
C LEU A 27 -15.17 -18.03 14.05
N ASP A 28 -15.15 -17.68 15.34
CA ASP A 28 -16.21 -16.88 15.96
C ASP A 28 -16.18 -15.40 15.52
N PRO A 29 -15.02 -14.72 15.44
CA PRO A 29 -14.90 -13.42 14.78
C PRO A 29 -15.45 -13.41 13.34
N ILE A 30 -15.12 -14.42 12.53
CA ILE A 30 -15.61 -14.53 11.15
C ILE A 30 -17.13 -14.71 11.14
N LYS A 31 -17.68 -15.58 11.99
CA LYS A 31 -19.13 -15.72 12.12
C LYS A 31 -19.79 -14.42 12.53
N GLY A 32 -19.20 -13.69 13.48
CA GLY A 32 -19.69 -12.38 13.91
C GLY A 32 -19.72 -11.37 12.77
N MET A 33 -18.63 -11.27 12.00
CA MET A 33 -18.56 -10.39 10.82
C MET A 33 -19.55 -10.76 9.71
N LEU A 34 -19.78 -12.06 9.51
CA LEU A 34 -20.74 -12.56 8.50
C LEU A 34 -22.20 -12.41 8.94
N SER A 35 -22.45 -12.42 10.25
CA SER A 35 -23.79 -12.31 10.83
C SER A 35 -24.21 -10.86 11.08
N ASP A 36 -23.25 -9.93 11.14
CA ASP A 36 -23.50 -8.51 11.23
C ASP A 36 -23.74 -7.91 9.84
N GLU A 37 -24.98 -7.56 9.54
CA GLU A 37 -25.37 -7.02 8.23
C GLU A 37 -24.64 -5.71 7.89
N GLU A 38 -24.32 -4.87 8.87
CA GLU A 38 -23.59 -3.63 8.66
C GLU A 38 -22.14 -3.90 8.23
N THR A 39 -21.43 -4.78 8.95
CA THR A 39 -20.08 -5.21 8.62
C THR A 39 -20.05 -5.96 7.29
N MET A 40 -21.01 -6.85 7.05
CA MET A 40 -21.14 -7.54 5.77
C MET A 40 -21.38 -6.56 4.62
N GLY A 41 -22.22 -5.54 4.82
CA GLY A 41 -22.43 -4.46 3.87
C GLY A 41 -21.15 -3.66 3.57
N LYS A 42 -20.34 -3.36 4.60
CA LYS A 42 -19.03 -2.70 4.44
C LYS A 42 -18.02 -3.59 3.73
N ILE A 43 -17.98 -4.89 4.03
CA ILE A 43 -17.10 -5.86 3.37
C ILE A 43 -17.48 -5.95 1.89
N MET A 44 -18.76 -6.19 1.59
CA MET A 44 -19.25 -6.29 0.21
C MET A 44 -19.04 -4.97 -0.54
N GLY A 45 -19.33 -3.83 0.09
CA GLY A 45 -19.06 -2.51 -0.47
C GLY A 45 -17.57 -2.27 -0.72
N GLY A 46 -16.69 -2.73 0.18
CA GLY A 46 -15.24 -2.67 0.00
C GLY A 46 -14.75 -3.57 -1.13
N LEU A 47 -15.31 -4.77 -1.27
CA LEU A 47 -14.95 -5.72 -2.33
C LEU A 47 -15.41 -5.28 -3.72
N VAL A 48 -16.58 -4.63 -3.79
CA VAL A 48 -17.24 -4.27 -5.06
C VAL A 48 -16.94 -2.83 -5.49
N ASN A 49 -16.25 -2.02 -4.67
CA ASN A 49 -15.92 -0.66 -5.09
C ASN A 49 -14.93 -0.62 -6.27
N ASP A 50 -14.91 0.52 -6.96
CA ASP A 50 -14.07 0.76 -8.13
C ASP A 50 -12.58 0.60 -7.85
N PHE A 51 -12.12 0.93 -6.64
CA PHE A 51 -10.72 0.75 -6.26
C PHE A 51 -10.35 -0.73 -6.20
N THR A 52 -11.14 -1.57 -5.53
CA THR A 52 -10.90 -3.01 -5.44
C THR A 52 -11.03 -3.68 -6.79
N MET A 53 -12.05 -3.31 -7.58
CA MET A 53 -12.20 -3.79 -8.95
C MET A 53 -11.01 -3.41 -9.83
N SER A 54 -10.49 -2.19 -9.68
CA SER A 54 -9.29 -1.71 -10.38
C SER A 54 -8.03 -2.47 -9.94
N VAL A 55 -7.85 -2.70 -8.64
CA VAL A 55 -6.73 -3.49 -8.09
C VAL A 55 -6.76 -4.92 -8.60
N LEU A 56 -7.94 -5.57 -8.58
CA LEU A 56 -8.09 -6.93 -9.09
C LEU A 56 -7.82 -7.00 -10.60
N SER A 57 -8.39 -6.06 -11.36
CA SER A 57 -8.21 -6.00 -12.83
C SER A 57 -6.76 -5.74 -13.23
N ASN A 58 -6.02 -5.02 -12.39
CA ASN A 58 -4.62 -4.67 -12.64
C ASN A 58 -3.63 -5.46 -11.77
N TRP A 59 -4.08 -6.52 -11.08
CA TRP A 59 -3.28 -7.22 -10.07
C TRP A 59 -1.91 -7.67 -10.59
N ASN A 60 -1.89 -8.25 -11.79
CA ASN A 60 -0.66 -8.73 -12.41
C ASN A 60 0.31 -7.58 -12.76
N ASN A 61 -0.20 -6.41 -13.16
CA ASN A 61 0.62 -5.24 -13.44
C ASN A 61 1.17 -4.64 -12.14
N ILE A 62 0.32 -4.51 -11.13
CA ILE A 62 0.70 -4.01 -9.79
C ILE A 62 1.80 -4.90 -9.20
N THR A 63 1.59 -6.21 -9.14
CA THR A 63 2.58 -7.15 -8.58
C THR A 63 3.88 -7.16 -9.39
N LYS A 64 3.80 -7.09 -10.72
CA LYS A 64 4.97 -6.96 -11.60
C LYS A 64 5.75 -5.68 -11.34
N ASP A 65 5.08 -4.54 -11.21
CA ASP A 65 5.73 -3.25 -11.00
C ASP A 65 6.28 -3.10 -9.58
N LEU A 66 5.56 -3.61 -8.58
CA LEU A 66 6.08 -3.72 -7.20
C LEU A 66 7.31 -4.63 -7.14
N GLY A 67 7.33 -5.71 -7.92
CA GLY A 67 8.50 -6.59 -8.05
C GLY A 67 9.73 -5.94 -8.67
N LYS A 68 9.59 -4.78 -9.34
CA LYS A 68 10.72 -3.99 -9.85
C LYS A 68 11.31 -3.07 -8.78
N LEU A 69 10.63 -2.87 -7.65
CA LEU A 69 11.16 -2.08 -6.55
C LEU A 69 12.35 -2.84 -5.93
N ASN A 70 13.49 -2.16 -5.82
CA ASN A 70 14.59 -2.71 -5.03
C ASN A 70 14.23 -2.62 -3.55
N LEU A 71 13.86 -3.76 -2.95
CA LEU A 71 13.45 -3.87 -1.56
C LEU A 71 14.56 -3.52 -0.57
N GLU A 72 15.84 -3.61 -0.96
CA GLU A 72 16.97 -3.16 -0.14
C GLU A 72 16.90 -1.64 0.13
N ASN A 73 16.32 -0.90 -0.81
CA ASN A 73 16.15 0.55 -0.73
C ASN A 73 14.79 0.98 -0.16
N PHE A 74 13.96 0.03 0.31
CA PHE A 74 12.59 0.32 0.74
C PHE A 74 12.51 1.41 1.82
N LYS A 75 13.47 1.41 2.76
CA LYS A 75 13.60 2.43 3.80
C LYS A 75 13.66 3.87 3.25
N TYR A 76 14.27 4.07 2.08
CA TYR A 76 14.40 5.39 1.46
C TYR A 76 13.08 5.85 0.84
N TYR A 77 12.30 4.93 0.26
CA TYR A 77 10.95 5.25 -0.23
C TYR A 77 10.03 5.66 0.92
N VAL A 78 10.05 4.89 2.02
CA VAL A 78 9.26 5.19 3.22
C VAL A 78 9.67 6.54 3.83
N HIS A 79 10.98 6.79 3.97
CA HIS A 79 11.47 8.06 4.49
C HIS A 79 11.00 9.25 3.63
N LEU A 80 11.12 9.15 2.30
CA LEU A 80 10.67 10.21 1.39
C LEU A 80 9.16 10.48 1.54
N ILE A 81 8.35 9.43 1.53
CA ILE A 81 6.89 9.56 1.65
C ILE A 81 6.50 10.17 3.00
N ASN A 82 7.13 9.74 4.09
CA ASN A 82 6.87 10.30 5.42
C ASN A 82 7.27 11.77 5.51
N SER A 83 8.46 12.15 5.04
CA SER A 83 8.89 13.56 5.03
C SER A 83 7.96 14.45 4.21
N ILE A 84 7.42 13.94 3.08
CA ILE A 84 6.39 14.66 2.31
C ILE A 84 5.11 14.80 3.15
N GLY A 85 4.66 13.71 3.77
CA GLY A 85 3.49 13.71 4.66
C GLY A 85 3.60 14.75 5.77
N GLU A 86 4.72 14.76 6.49
CA GLU A 86 5.03 15.74 7.53
C GLU A 86 5.00 17.17 6.99
N ALA A 87 5.59 17.42 5.82
CA ALA A 87 5.64 18.75 5.20
C ALA A 87 4.25 19.26 4.76
N ILE A 88 3.36 18.37 4.30
CA ILE A 88 2.00 18.77 3.86
C ILE A 88 0.99 18.79 5.01
N SER A 89 1.25 18.08 6.11
CA SER A 89 0.39 18.07 7.31
C SER A 89 0.51 19.33 8.16
N THR A 90 1.45 20.24 7.88
CA THR A 90 1.50 21.53 8.58
C THR A 90 0.34 22.42 8.15
N GLU A 91 -0.65 22.60 9.02
CA GLU A 91 -1.90 23.36 8.75
C GLU A 91 -1.68 24.86 8.41
N LYS A 92 -0.47 25.40 8.60
CA LYS A 92 -0.16 26.81 8.36
C LYS A 92 1.03 26.96 7.44
N VAL A 93 0.83 26.67 6.15
CA VAL A 93 1.78 27.04 5.10
C VAL A 93 1.84 28.56 5.02
N LYS A 94 2.95 29.15 5.47
CA LYS A 94 3.17 30.60 5.35
C LYS A 94 3.58 30.92 3.91
N PRO A 95 2.93 31.89 3.23
CA PRO A 95 3.36 32.31 1.91
C PRO A 95 4.78 32.90 1.99
N VAL A 96 5.65 32.51 1.05
CA VAL A 96 7.03 32.97 0.99
C VAL A 96 7.18 33.95 -0.16
N GLY A 97 7.52 35.22 0.13
CA GLY A 97 7.84 36.24 -0.87
C GLY A 97 9.26 36.10 -1.43
N LEU A 98 9.62 36.88 -2.46
CA LEU A 98 10.93 36.79 -3.15
C LEU A 98 12.15 36.86 -2.21
N GLY A 99 12.13 37.76 -1.22
CA GLY A 99 13.19 37.84 -0.21
C GLY A 99 13.23 36.63 0.72
N GLY A 100 12.06 36.10 1.09
CA GLY A 100 11.96 34.87 1.89
C GLY A 100 12.44 33.64 1.12
N LEU A 101 12.18 33.58 -0.20
CA LEU A 101 12.67 32.51 -1.06
C LEU A 101 14.20 32.55 -1.12
N LEU A 102 14.80 33.72 -1.32
CA LEU A 102 16.26 33.85 -1.32
C LEU A 102 16.87 33.45 0.02
N SER A 103 16.25 33.84 1.14
CA SER A 103 16.67 33.40 2.48
C SER A 103 16.55 31.89 2.65
N ALA A 104 15.45 31.28 2.19
CA ALA A 104 15.26 29.84 2.23
C ALA A 104 16.32 29.09 1.40
N LEU A 105 16.69 29.59 0.22
CA LEU A 105 17.77 29.00 -0.58
C LEU A 105 19.16 29.08 0.09
N ARG A 106 19.33 29.97 1.06
CA ARG A 106 20.56 30.07 1.88
C ARG A 106 20.52 29.19 3.13
N ASP A 107 19.35 28.63 3.46
CA ASP A 107 19.19 27.72 4.59
C ASP A 107 19.91 26.39 4.33
N PRO A 108 20.77 25.90 5.26
CA PRO A 108 21.52 24.66 5.07
C PRO A 108 20.66 23.40 4.90
N GLU A 109 19.49 23.33 5.53
CA GLU A 109 18.58 22.18 5.40
C GLU A 109 17.90 22.18 4.04
N VAL A 110 17.43 23.36 3.60
CA VAL A 110 16.86 23.54 2.26
C VAL A 110 17.88 23.21 1.18
N GLN A 111 19.14 23.62 1.34
CA GLN A 111 20.21 23.28 0.40
C GLN A 111 20.45 21.78 0.28
N LYS A 112 20.48 21.06 1.41
CA LYS A 112 20.62 19.59 1.41
C LYS A 112 19.43 18.92 0.71
N GLY A 113 18.21 19.36 1.02
CA GLY A 113 16.99 18.87 0.36
C GLY A 113 17.00 19.12 -1.14
N LEU A 114 17.39 20.32 -1.58
CA LEU A 114 17.55 20.67 -2.99
C LEU A 114 18.61 19.80 -3.68
N GLY A 115 19.71 19.48 -2.99
CA GLY A 115 20.72 18.55 -3.50
C GLY A 115 20.13 17.18 -3.83
N VAL A 116 19.32 16.62 -2.92
CA VAL A 116 18.60 15.36 -3.15
C VAL A 116 17.65 15.46 -4.35
N VAL A 117 16.86 16.53 -4.44
CA VAL A 117 15.94 16.77 -5.57
C VAL A 117 16.71 16.83 -6.90
N ILE A 118 17.82 17.56 -6.94
CA ILE A 118 18.67 17.67 -8.13
C ILE A 118 19.21 16.30 -8.55
N ASP A 119 19.67 15.48 -7.61
CA ASP A 119 20.20 14.16 -7.95
C ASP A 119 19.11 13.18 -8.43
N ILE A 120 17.90 13.27 -7.88
CA ILE A 120 16.72 12.56 -8.41
C ILE A 120 16.47 12.98 -9.86
N LEU A 121 16.44 14.29 -10.14
CA LEU A 121 16.21 14.83 -11.48
C LEU A 121 17.30 14.36 -12.47
N LYS A 122 18.58 14.36 -12.06
CA LYS A 122 19.67 13.81 -12.87
C LYS A 122 19.44 12.35 -13.20
N LYS A 123 19.01 11.54 -12.22
CA LYS A 123 18.77 10.10 -12.41
C LYS A 123 17.60 9.84 -13.35
N ILE A 124 16.52 10.63 -13.25
CA ILE A 124 15.40 10.58 -14.18
C ILE A 124 15.87 10.92 -15.59
N GLY A 125 16.61 12.03 -15.76
CA GLY A 125 17.12 12.46 -17.07
C GLY A 125 18.05 11.45 -17.75
N GLN A 126 18.80 10.65 -16.98
CA GLN A 126 19.62 9.55 -17.53
C GLN A 126 18.79 8.51 -18.28
N ASN A 127 17.53 8.30 -17.89
CA ASN A 127 16.64 7.34 -18.53
C ASN A 127 16.05 7.85 -19.87
N TYR A 128 16.28 9.12 -20.22
CA TYR A 128 15.80 9.76 -21.45
C TYR A 128 16.94 10.20 -22.38
N LYS A 129 18.19 9.79 -22.11
CA LYS A 129 19.29 10.04 -23.06
C LYS A 129 18.99 9.34 -24.39
N SER A 130 18.74 10.13 -25.45
CA SER A 130 18.86 9.68 -26.84
C SER A 130 20.31 9.35 -27.19
#